data_AF-A0ABD2C9C4-F1
#
_entry.id   AF-A0ABD2C9C4-F1
#
_cell.length_a   1.000
_cell.length_b   1.000
_cell.length_c   1.000
_cell.angle_alpha   90.00
_cell.angle_beta   90.00
_cell.angle_gamma   90.00
#
_symmetry.space_group_name_H-M   'P 1'
#
loop_
_entity.id
_entity.type
_entity.pdbx_description
1 polymer ?
#
loop_
_entity_poly.entity_id
_entity_poly.type
_entity_poly.pdbx_seq_one_letter_code
_entity_poly.pdbx_strand_id
1 'polypeptide(L)'
;MAFLIKRLKVEELLKVFVRYKHGSNHWSVIRKEKTHKDRALAYFNDFYNKVYGKAWNDIRTALLQKENKYIAVINNFSDVERIQTTLENSGAINIKLIYDAFVENIQDQKFQRKLKKTANLNVRMHNIILERKISEIQSIYPNDYESSPDSLTSTKKNDKNININKASVHLKSIAEDSNDVNIDSNRIVLPSDGLTGLYEFVPVTKLKGMEDWVLESEHYEYYQKASDFKIPVEKEKILSFPKHLKLYTYEEFSEEKFPVPKKGSTGVLDYYLFDGGSILPVLALDIQLGDFVLDMCAAPGGKTLTILQTLMPNLVVANDLSQSRVYRIKKVLNQYIADIGQLDDRLFITEEDARKINDKDVYNKILVDVPCTTDRHVLHENDNNIFKPTRIKERLRMPEIQADILLLVFNALKLVTVGGTVVYSTCSLSPIQNDGVIQMALKRMWEESNTVIVVKDMSEALDPLQTLFNFGNFGLKHGHIVIPTVGYNWGPMYFCKMVKLK
;
A
#
# COMPACT_ATOMS: atom_id res chain seq x y z
N MET A 1 44.84 -64.37 37.29
CA MET A 1 43.49 -64.00 36.80
C MET A 1 43.41 -62.51 36.45
N ALA A 2 44.32 -61.98 35.61
CA ALA A 2 44.33 -60.54 35.24
C ALA A 2 44.64 -60.27 33.75
N PHE A 3 44.93 -61.30 32.95
CA PHE A 3 45.32 -61.13 31.54
C PHE A 3 44.24 -61.52 30.52
N LEU A 4 43.18 -62.23 30.92
CA LEU A 4 42.07 -62.59 30.02
C LEU A 4 40.91 -61.58 30.01
N ILE A 5 40.80 -60.69 31.00
CA ILE A 5 39.68 -59.73 31.11
C ILE A 5 39.92 -58.47 30.24
N LYS A 6 41.15 -58.23 29.76
CA LYS A 6 41.47 -57.04 28.96
C LYS A 6 41.19 -57.18 27.46
N ARG A 7 41.01 -58.39 26.92
CA ARG A 7 40.81 -58.59 25.47
C ARG A 7 39.34 -58.46 25.05
N LEU A 8 38.40 -58.89 25.91
CA LEU A 8 36.96 -58.83 25.62
C LEU A 8 36.36 -57.42 25.72
N LYS A 9 36.97 -56.49 26.48
CA LYS A 9 36.46 -55.10 26.58
C LYS A 9 36.89 -54.20 25.42
N VAL A 10 37.93 -54.55 24.66
CA VAL A 10 38.43 -53.70 23.57
C VAL A 10 37.66 -53.95 22.27
N GLU A 11 37.21 -55.18 22.01
CA GLU A 11 36.40 -55.49 20.83
C GLU A 11 34.96 -54.95 20.94
N GLU A 12 34.39 -54.83 22.14
CA GLU A 12 33.08 -54.18 22.32
C GLU A 12 33.12 -52.65 22.30
N LEU A 13 34.28 -52.03 22.60
CA LEU A 13 34.45 -50.56 22.58
C LEU A 13 34.76 -49.99 21.17
N LEU A 14 35.05 -50.84 20.19
CA LEU A 14 35.31 -50.46 18.80
C LEU A 14 34.11 -50.66 17.87
N LYS A 15 32.88 -50.76 18.42
CA LYS A 15 31.69 -50.36 17.66
C LYS A 15 31.60 -48.83 17.62
N VAL A 16 32.61 -48.20 17.03
CA VAL A 16 32.48 -46.83 16.55
C VAL A 16 31.34 -46.88 15.54
N PHE A 17 30.25 -46.19 15.81
CA PHE A 17 29.25 -45.88 14.80
C PHE A 17 29.96 -45.07 13.72
N VAL A 18 30.54 -45.76 12.74
CA VAL A 18 31.02 -45.13 11.51
C VAL A 18 29.76 -44.65 10.81
N ARG A 19 29.46 -43.35 10.98
CA ARG A 19 28.50 -42.67 10.12
C ARG A 19 29.10 -42.70 8.73
N TYR A 20 28.64 -43.64 7.90
CA TYR A 20 28.90 -43.60 6.48
C TYR A 20 28.45 -42.23 5.97
N LYS A 21 29.39 -41.44 5.43
CA LYS A 21 29.03 -40.27 4.65
C LYS A 21 28.24 -40.80 3.46
N HIS A 22 26.97 -40.44 3.45
CA HIS A 22 26.06 -40.74 2.36
C HIS A 22 26.65 -40.25 1.03
N GLY A 23 26.60 -41.09 -0.01
CA GLY A 23 27.07 -40.72 -1.34
C GLY A 23 26.31 -39.51 -1.89
N SER A 24 26.86 -38.84 -2.92
CA SER A 24 26.25 -37.64 -3.53
C SER A 24 24.78 -37.83 -3.96
N ASN A 25 24.37 -39.08 -4.19
CA ASN A 25 23.05 -39.46 -4.67
C ASN A 25 22.10 -39.95 -3.55
N HIS A 26 22.49 -39.87 -2.29
CA HIS A 26 21.64 -40.32 -1.18
C HIS A 26 20.53 -39.30 -0.88
N TRP A 27 19.32 -39.76 -0.58
CA TRP A 27 18.15 -38.89 -0.37
C TRP A 27 18.41 -37.77 0.65
N SER A 28 19.13 -38.03 1.74
CA SER A 28 19.44 -37.01 2.76
C SER A 28 20.48 -35.96 2.31
N VAL A 29 21.26 -36.24 1.26
CA VAL A 29 22.24 -35.32 0.66
C VAL A 29 21.61 -34.54 -0.50
N ILE A 30 20.73 -35.19 -1.27
CA ILE A 30 19.91 -34.56 -2.31
C ILE A 30 18.86 -33.63 -1.70
N ARG A 31 18.30 -33.99 -0.53
CA ARG A 31 17.36 -33.17 0.22
C ARG A 31 18.13 -31.97 0.78
N LYS A 32 18.23 -30.91 -0.03
CA LYS A 32 18.66 -29.59 0.43
C LYS A 32 17.93 -29.30 1.74
N GLU A 33 18.68 -29.03 2.80
CA GLU A 33 18.09 -28.59 4.06
C GLU A 33 17.20 -27.39 3.76
N LYS A 34 15.92 -27.47 4.14
CA LYS A 34 14.98 -26.36 3.96
C LYS A 34 15.53 -25.15 4.71
N THR A 35 16.02 -24.17 3.95
CA THR A 35 16.55 -22.93 4.51
C THR A 35 15.42 -22.13 5.14
N HIS A 36 15.75 -21.14 5.98
CA HIS A 36 14.73 -20.28 6.60
C HIS A 36 13.97 -19.47 5.55
N LYS A 37 14.64 -19.14 4.43
CA LYS A 37 14.03 -18.52 3.24
C LYS A 37 12.99 -19.43 2.60
N ASP A 38 13.26 -20.73 2.47
CA ASP A 38 12.30 -21.69 1.92
C ASP A 38 11.06 -21.82 2.80
N ARG A 39 11.22 -21.70 4.13
CA ARG A 39 10.09 -21.71 5.08
C ARG A 39 9.25 -20.43 5.00
N ALA A 40 9.90 -19.27 4.91
CA ALA A 40 9.22 -17.99 4.69
C ALA A 40 8.44 -18.00 3.37
N LEU A 41 9.06 -18.48 2.30
CA LEU A 41 8.41 -18.59 0.99
C LEU A 41 7.23 -19.58 1.02
N ALA A 42 7.35 -20.70 1.73
CA ALA A 42 6.23 -21.63 1.90
C ALA A 42 5.05 -20.98 2.65
N TYR A 43 5.35 -20.20 3.70
CA TYR A 43 4.34 -19.43 4.42
C TYR A 43 3.65 -18.40 3.53
N PHE A 44 4.42 -17.60 2.79
CA PHE A 44 3.89 -16.62 1.85
C PHE A 44 3.06 -17.27 0.74
N ASN A 45 3.47 -18.45 0.24
CA ASN A 45 2.69 -19.19 -0.74
C ASN A 45 1.35 -19.70 -0.20
N ASP A 46 1.25 -20.04 1.08
CA ASP A 46 -0.04 -20.44 1.65
C ASP A 46 -0.94 -19.21 1.88
N PHE A 47 -0.39 -18.17 2.49
CA PHE A 47 -1.15 -16.99 2.88
C PHE A 47 -1.48 -16.08 1.70
N TYR A 48 -0.46 -15.60 0.97
CA TYR A 48 -0.64 -14.61 -0.11
C TYR A 48 -1.30 -15.19 -1.36
N ASN A 49 -1.23 -16.51 -1.57
CA ASN A 49 -2.01 -17.14 -2.64
C ASN A 49 -3.52 -17.08 -2.36
N LYS A 50 -3.95 -17.18 -1.09
CA LYS A 50 -5.36 -16.98 -0.72
C LYS A 50 -5.79 -15.52 -0.87
N VAL A 51 -4.91 -14.56 -0.57
CA VAL A 51 -5.20 -13.12 -0.62
C VAL A 51 -5.19 -12.58 -2.05
N TYR A 52 -4.14 -12.86 -2.83
CA TYR A 52 -3.89 -12.27 -4.15
C TYR A 52 -4.25 -13.19 -5.32
N GLY A 53 -4.57 -14.45 -5.05
CA GLY A 53 -4.97 -15.43 -6.06
C GLY A 53 -3.92 -15.54 -7.17
N LYS A 54 -4.37 -15.39 -8.42
CA LYS A 54 -3.50 -15.52 -9.61
C LYS A 54 -2.36 -14.50 -9.66
N ALA A 55 -2.57 -13.29 -9.12
CA ALA A 55 -1.55 -12.24 -9.11
C ALA A 55 -0.35 -12.57 -8.20
N TRP A 56 -0.51 -13.49 -7.25
CA TRP A 56 0.56 -13.90 -6.36
C TRP A 56 1.79 -14.43 -7.10
N ASN A 57 1.60 -15.16 -8.21
CA ASN A 57 2.73 -15.72 -8.96
C ASN A 57 3.65 -14.63 -9.53
N ASP A 58 3.07 -13.53 -10.02
CA ASP A 58 3.82 -12.40 -10.58
C ASP A 58 4.53 -11.62 -9.47
N ILE A 59 3.81 -11.33 -8.38
CA ILE A 59 4.35 -10.66 -7.18
C ILE A 59 5.50 -11.47 -6.59
N ARG A 60 5.32 -12.78 -6.45
CA ARG A 60 6.34 -13.71 -5.96
C ARG A 60 7.58 -13.70 -6.83
N THR A 61 7.41 -13.69 -8.15
CA THR A 61 8.53 -13.68 -9.09
C THR A 61 9.36 -12.40 -8.91
N ALA A 62 8.70 -11.25 -8.80
CA ALA A 62 9.35 -9.96 -8.54
C ALA A 62 10.02 -9.89 -7.15
N LEU A 63 9.36 -10.41 -6.11
CA LEU A 63 9.92 -10.51 -4.75
C LEU A 63 11.20 -11.34 -4.69
N LEU A 64 11.30 -12.41 -5.49
CA LEU A 64 12.45 -13.32 -5.51
C LEU A 64 13.61 -12.84 -6.40
N GLN A 65 13.42 -11.82 -7.23
CA GLN A 65 14.53 -11.21 -7.96
C GLN A 65 15.58 -10.70 -6.97
N LYS A 66 16.85 -11.00 -7.25
CA LYS A 66 17.98 -10.60 -6.39
C LYS A 66 18.19 -9.09 -6.37
N GLU A 67 17.80 -8.42 -7.44
CA GLU A 67 18.03 -7.00 -7.63
C GLU A 67 16.69 -6.28 -7.57
N ASN A 68 16.63 -5.29 -6.68
CA ASN A 68 15.54 -4.34 -6.60
C ASN A 68 15.95 -3.04 -7.29
N LYS A 69 14.95 -2.36 -7.84
CA LYS A 69 15.15 -1.04 -8.38
C LYS A 69 15.21 -0.02 -7.25
N TYR A 70 15.98 1.02 -7.46
CA TYR A 70 16.15 2.11 -6.50
C TYR A 70 15.71 3.42 -7.12
N ILE A 71 15.28 4.35 -6.27
CA ILE A 71 15.15 5.75 -6.62
C ILE A 71 16.30 6.51 -5.96
N ALA A 72 16.91 7.41 -6.72
CA ALA A 72 17.87 8.37 -6.20
C ALA A 72 17.14 9.62 -5.72
N VAL A 73 17.12 9.83 -4.40
CA VAL A 73 16.69 11.07 -3.77
C VAL A 73 17.88 12.02 -3.78
N ILE A 74 17.83 13.07 -4.57
CA ILE A 74 18.93 14.04 -4.66
C ILE A 74 19.06 14.79 -3.34
N ASN A 75 20.29 14.96 -2.91
CA ASN A 75 20.62 15.73 -1.73
C ASN A 75 20.74 17.22 -2.07
N ASN A 76 19.83 18.03 -1.56
CA ASN A 76 19.84 19.48 -1.70
C ASN A 76 20.99 20.17 -0.96
N PHE A 77 21.68 19.48 -0.05
CA PHE A 77 22.88 19.98 0.63
C PHE A 77 24.19 19.70 -0.14
N SER A 78 24.12 19.07 -1.31
CA SER A 78 25.27 18.82 -2.21
C SER A 78 25.15 19.63 -3.52
N ASP A 79 25.97 19.33 -4.52
CA ASP A 79 26.03 20.00 -5.82
C ASP A 79 24.86 19.59 -6.73
N VAL A 80 23.65 20.10 -6.47
CA VAL A 80 22.41 19.65 -7.10
C VAL A 80 22.47 19.67 -8.64
N GLU A 81 22.95 20.74 -9.25
CA GLU A 81 23.01 20.87 -10.72
C GLU A 81 23.94 19.81 -11.35
N ARG A 82 25.14 19.63 -10.78
CA ARG A 82 26.09 18.60 -11.22
C ARG A 82 25.47 17.21 -11.15
N ILE A 83 24.76 16.92 -10.06
CA ILE A 83 24.13 15.62 -9.82
C ILE A 83 23.03 15.38 -10.87
N GLN A 84 22.16 16.36 -11.09
CA GLN A 84 21.09 16.25 -12.09
C GLN A 84 21.64 15.98 -13.48
N THR A 85 22.62 16.77 -13.94
CA THR A 85 23.23 16.55 -15.26
C THR A 85 23.90 15.18 -15.35
N THR A 86 24.55 14.71 -14.29
CA THR A 86 25.18 13.39 -14.28
C THR A 86 24.15 12.26 -14.38
N LEU A 87 23.05 12.35 -13.62
CA LEU A 87 22.00 11.35 -13.63
C LEU A 87 21.22 11.35 -14.95
N GLU A 88 20.89 12.52 -15.48
CA GLU A 88 20.20 12.67 -16.77
C GLU A 88 21.05 12.17 -17.93
N ASN A 89 22.36 12.45 -17.94
CA ASN A 89 23.29 11.90 -18.92
C ASN A 89 23.43 10.37 -18.80
N SER A 90 23.17 9.80 -17.63
CA SER A 90 23.14 8.35 -17.44
C SER A 90 21.81 7.71 -17.87
N GLY A 91 20.82 8.48 -18.32
CA GLY A 91 19.50 7.98 -18.71
C GLY A 91 18.46 7.95 -17.58
N ALA A 92 18.78 8.51 -16.40
CA ALA A 92 17.81 8.57 -15.30
C ALA A 92 16.79 9.70 -15.53
N ILE A 93 15.53 9.41 -15.22
CA ILE A 93 14.39 10.30 -15.47
C ILE A 93 13.87 10.84 -14.14
N ASN A 94 13.56 12.14 -14.13
CA ASN A 94 12.93 12.78 -12.98
C ASN A 94 11.45 12.40 -12.88
N ILE A 95 11.06 11.83 -11.74
CA ILE A 95 9.70 11.35 -11.49
C ILE A 95 8.67 12.48 -11.52
N LYS A 96 9.05 13.69 -11.09
CA LYS A 96 8.15 14.85 -11.13
C LYS A 96 7.78 15.21 -12.56
N LEU A 97 8.72 15.15 -13.50
CA LEU A 97 8.43 15.42 -14.92
C LEU A 97 7.45 14.40 -15.50
N ILE A 98 7.61 13.14 -15.12
CA ILE A 98 6.67 12.07 -15.49
C ILE A 98 5.28 12.40 -14.93
N TYR A 99 5.20 12.73 -13.64
CA TYR A 99 3.95 13.10 -12.99
C TYR A 99 3.25 14.28 -13.68
N ASP A 100 3.98 15.38 -13.90
CA ASP A 100 3.44 16.60 -14.51
C ASP A 100 2.93 16.33 -15.94
N ALA A 101 3.69 15.58 -16.75
CA ALA A 101 3.28 15.20 -18.11
C ALA A 101 2.02 14.32 -18.13
N PHE A 102 1.87 13.41 -17.17
CA PHE A 102 0.65 12.59 -17.04
C PHE A 102 -0.55 13.42 -16.61
N VAL A 103 -0.37 14.35 -15.66
CA VAL A 103 -1.44 15.25 -15.22
C VAL A 103 -1.94 16.10 -16.39
N GLU A 104 -1.06 16.67 -17.19
CA GLU A 104 -1.41 17.43 -18.40
C GLU A 104 -2.21 16.57 -19.40
N ASN A 105 -1.74 15.36 -19.71
CA ASN A 105 -2.43 14.44 -20.63
C ASN A 105 -3.83 14.05 -20.12
N ILE A 106 -3.98 13.79 -18.81
CA ILE A 106 -5.28 13.49 -18.21
C ILE A 106 -6.23 14.69 -18.33
N GLN A 107 -5.74 15.92 -18.14
CA GLN A 107 -6.54 17.13 -18.31
C GLN A 107 -6.97 17.33 -19.78
N ASP A 108 -6.07 17.10 -20.73
CA ASP A 108 -6.36 17.17 -22.16
C ASP A 108 -7.40 16.15 -22.60
N GLN A 109 -7.29 14.90 -22.12
CA GLN A 109 -8.29 13.87 -22.40
C GLN A 109 -9.66 14.22 -21.81
N LYS A 110 -9.70 14.77 -20.59
CA LYS A 110 -10.96 15.25 -19.98
C LYS A 110 -11.56 16.40 -20.79
N PHE A 111 -10.74 17.33 -21.26
CA PHE A 111 -11.17 18.44 -22.11
C PHE A 111 -11.73 17.94 -23.45
N GLN A 112 -11.03 17.02 -24.14
CA GLN A 112 -11.52 16.42 -25.39
C GLN A 112 -12.82 15.63 -25.20
N ARG A 113 -12.96 14.87 -24.10
CA ARG A 113 -14.22 14.17 -23.77
C ARG A 113 -15.36 15.15 -23.53
N LYS A 114 -15.10 16.29 -22.87
CA LYS A 114 -16.10 17.36 -22.65
C LYS A 114 -16.52 17.99 -23.98
N LEU A 115 -15.58 18.31 -24.87
CA LEU A 115 -15.87 18.81 -26.21
C LEU A 115 -16.71 17.84 -27.03
N LYS A 116 -16.35 16.54 -27.06
CA LYS A 116 -17.14 15.51 -27.75
C LYS A 116 -18.55 15.38 -27.16
N LYS A 117 -18.71 15.48 -25.85
CA LYS A 117 -20.03 15.44 -25.18
C LYS A 117 -20.88 16.65 -25.55
N THR A 118 -20.31 17.86 -25.55
CA THR A 118 -21.02 19.09 -25.97
C THR A 118 -21.38 19.05 -27.45
N ALA A 119 -20.47 18.59 -28.32
CA ALA A 119 -20.74 18.42 -29.75
C ALA A 119 -21.89 17.43 -30.00
N ASN A 120 -21.89 16.28 -29.33
CA ASN A 120 -22.98 15.29 -29.43
C ASN A 120 -24.32 15.84 -28.92
N LEU A 121 -24.30 16.64 -27.85
CA LEU A 121 -25.51 17.25 -27.30
C LEU A 121 -26.07 18.31 -28.25
N ASN A 122 -25.21 19.10 -28.89
CA ASN A 122 -25.60 20.08 -29.90
C ASN A 122 -26.17 19.41 -31.15
N VAL A 123 -25.56 18.32 -31.64
CA VAL A 123 -26.11 17.54 -32.76
C VAL A 123 -27.48 16.96 -32.40
N ARG A 124 -27.63 16.39 -31.20
CA ARG A 124 -28.92 15.85 -30.74
C ARG A 124 -29.99 16.94 -30.63
N MET A 125 -29.65 18.11 -30.10
CA MET A 125 -30.54 19.27 -30.04
C MET A 125 -30.95 19.75 -31.44
N HIS A 126 -30.00 19.83 -32.37
CA HIS A 126 -30.27 20.26 -33.74
C HIS A 126 -31.23 19.28 -34.44
N ASN A 127 -31.01 17.97 -34.26
CA ASN A 127 -31.90 16.93 -34.80
C ASN A 127 -33.32 17.04 -34.20
N ILE A 128 -33.46 17.26 -32.89
CA ILE A 128 -34.78 17.45 -32.25
C ILE A 128 -35.49 18.70 -32.79
N ILE A 129 -34.76 19.81 -33.00
CA ILE A 129 -35.33 21.03 -33.58
C ILE A 129 -35.76 20.79 -35.03
N LEU A 130 -34.98 20.07 -35.82
CA LEU A 130 -35.33 19.71 -37.19
C LEU A 130 -36.55 18.80 -37.24
N GLU A 131 -36.63 17.76 -36.40
CA GLU A 131 -37.81 16.89 -36.29
C GLU A 131 -39.05 17.69 -35.91
N ARG A 132 -38.94 18.63 -34.96
CA ARG A 132 -40.05 19.48 -34.54
C ARG A 132 -40.51 20.41 -35.67
N LYS A 133 -39.58 21.05 -36.38
CA LYS A 133 -39.89 21.87 -37.57
C LYS A 133 -40.54 21.06 -38.68
N ILE A 134 -40.06 19.85 -38.95
CA ILE A 134 -40.65 18.94 -39.94
C ILE A 134 -42.07 18.56 -39.50
N SER A 135 -42.29 18.24 -38.23
CA SER A 135 -43.63 17.91 -37.70
C SER A 135 -44.60 19.09 -37.74
N GLU A 136 -44.12 20.31 -37.46
CA GLU A 136 -44.92 21.54 -37.56
C GLU A 136 -45.29 21.81 -39.01
N ILE A 137 -44.33 21.72 -39.95
CA ILE A 137 -44.59 21.87 -41.38
C ILE A 137 -45.59 20.80 -41.86
N GLN A 138 -45.42 19.53 -41.48
CA GLN A 138 -46.35 18.45 -41.84
C GLN A 138 -47.76 18.63 -41.23
N SER A 139 -47.90 19.32 -40.10
CA SER A 139 -49.21 19.63 -39.51
C SER A 139 -49.94 20.78 -40.22
N ILE A 140 -49.23 21.59 -41.02
CA ILE A 140 -49.76 22.78 -41.69
C ILE A 140 -50.14 22.48 -43.15
N TYR A 141 -49.58 21.44 -43.78
CA TYR A 141 -49.89 21.06 -45.16
C TYR A 141 -50.71 19.76 -45.24
N PRO A 142 -51.85 19.74 -45.98
CA PRO A 142 -52.58 18.51 -46.30
C PRO A 142 -51.73 17.55 -47.14
N ASN A 143 -51.90 16.24 -46.97
CA ASN A 143 -51.11 15.15 -47.58
C ASN A 143 -51.09 15.06 -49.13
N ASP A 144 -51.66 16.03 -49.86
CA ASP A 144 -51.83 15.95 -51.32
C ASP A 144 -51.12 17.09 -52.09
N TYR A 145 -49.96 17.56 -51.62
CA TYR A 145 -49.15 18.53 -52.37
C TYR A 145 -47.86 17.90 -52.91
N GLU A 146 -47.89 17.49 -54.19
CA GLU A 146 -46.69 17.18 -54.97
C GLU A 146 -46.07 18.47 -55.51
N SER A 147 -44.85 18.79 -55.07
CA SER A 147 -43.65 18.95 -55.91
C SER A 147 -42.52 19.68 -55.17
N SER A 148 -41.30 19.15 -55.35
CA SER A 148 -40.01 19.71 -54.94
C SER A 148 -39.56 20.85 -55.86
N PRO A 149 -38.51 21.61 -55.47
CA PRO A 149 -37.38 21.70 -56.40
C PRO A 149 -36.00 21.53 -55.75
N ASP A 150 -35.13 20.94 -56.57
CA ASP A 150 -33.75 20.57 -56.35
C ASP A 150 -32.79 21.69 -55.92
N SER A 151 -31.75 21.32 -55.17
CA SER A 151 -30.42 21.95 -55.21
C SER A 151 -29.33 20.95 -54.81
N LEU A 152 -28.89 20.18 -55.80
CA LEU A 152 -27.51 19.84 -56.15
C LEU A 152 -26.45 19.76 -55.01
N THR A 153 -25.94 18.55 -54.73
CA THR A 153 -24.60 18.12 -55.20
C THR A 153 -24.24 16.67 -54.80
N SER A 154 -24.01 15.88 -55.87
CA SER A 154 -22.97 14.85 -56.07
C SER A 154 -22.81 13.64 -55.12
N THR A 155 -23.32 12.52 -55.64
CA THR A 155 -22.63 11.24 -55.94
C THR A 155 -22.24 10.25 -54.82
N LYS A 156 -23.03 9.16 -54.78
CA LYS A 156 -22.68 7.72 -54.93
C LYS A 156 -21.58 7.16 -54.00
N LYS A 157 -21.77 6.05 -53.25
CA LYS A 157 -22.29 4.73 -53.66
C LYS A 157 -22.35 3.81 -52.41
N ASN A 158 -23.40 2.95 -52.34
CA ASN A 158 -23.47 1.56 -51.85
C ASN A 158 -22.96 1.24 -50.41
N ASP A 159 -23.59 0.44 -49.56
CA ASP A 159 -24.45 -0.73 -49.76
C ASP A 159 -25.16 -1.10 -48.43
N LYS A 160 -26.39 -1.62 -48.53
CA LYS A 160 -27.01 -2.73 -47.76
C LYS A 160 -27.32 -2.61 -46.25
N ASN A 161 -28.63 -2.55 -46.00
CA ASN A 161 -29.45 -3.37 -45.09
C ASN A 161 -28.99 -3.59 -43.64
N ILE A 162 -29.65 -2.91 -42.69
CA ILE A 162 -30.12 -3.54 -41.45
C ILE A 162 -31.55 -3.07 -41.17
N ASN A 163 -32.44 -4.06 -41.11
CA ASN A 163 -33.86 -3.96 -40.85
C ASN A 163 -34.10 -4.13 -39.35
N ILE A 164 -34.62 -3.13 -38.63
CA ILE A 164 -35.19 -3.32 -37.29
C ILE A 164 -36.54 -2.62 -37.25
N ASN A 165 -37.59 -3.44 -37.37
CA ASN A 165 -38.98 -3.05 -37.21
C ASN A 165 -39.25 -2.52 -35.79
N LYS A 166 -39.85 -1.33 -35.76
CA LYS A 166 -40.61 -0.77 -34.63
C LYS A 166 -42.04 -1.33 -34.68
N ALA A 167 -42.55 -1.80 -33.54
CA ALA A 167 -43.99 -1.85 -33.24
C ALA A 167 -44.13 -1.90 -31.71
N SER A 168 -44.39 -0.75 -31.07
CA SER A 168 -45.71 -0.21 -30.67
C SER A 168 -46.35 -0.96 -29.49
N VAL A 169 -46.40 -0.23 -28.37
CA VAL A 169 -46.95 -0.59 -27.06
C VAL A 169 -48.48 -0.56 -27.11
N HIS A 170 -49.13 -1.58 -26.53
CA HIS A 170 -50.56 -1.58 -26.26
C HIS A 170 -50.82 -1.95 -24.80
N LEU A 171 -51.50 -1.07 -24.06
CA LEU A 171 -51.99 -1.31 -22.69
C LEU A 171 -53.32 -2.09 -22.72
N LYS A 172 -53.50 -3.01 -21.77
CA LYS A 172 -54.80 -3.56 -21.35
C LYS A 172 -54.84 -3.86 -19.84
N SER A 173 -56.06 -3.85 -19.32
CA SER A 173 -56.49 -3.71 -17.92
C SER A 173 -56.83 -5.00 -17.18
N ILE A 174 -56.91 -4.84 -15.85
CA ILE A 174 -57.57 -5.60 -14.77
C ILE A 174 -58.79 -6.45 -15.21
N ALA A 175 -58.75 -7.76 -14.91
CA ALA A 175 -59.75 -8.54 -14.14
C ALA A 175 -59.43 -10.05 -14.21
N GLU A 176 -59.50 -10.71 -13.03
CA GLU A 176 -59.85 -12.13 -12.79
C GLU A 176 -58.90 -13.20 -13.38
N ASP A 177 -58.48 -14.27 -12.72
CA ASP A 177 -58.79 -14.99 -11.48
C ASP A 177 -57.78 -16.17 -11.52
N SER A 178 -57.37 -16.91 -10.49
CA SER A 178 -57.63 -17.01 -9.06
C SER A 178 -56.71 -18.16 -8.59
N ASN A 179 -56.31 -18.17 -7.31
CA ASN A 179 -56.39 -19.32 -6.40
C ASN A 179 -55.39 -19.20 -5.24
N ASP A 180 -56.00 -18.90 -4.10
CA ASP A 180 -55.78 -19.47 -2.77
C ASP A 180 -54.67 -18.96 -1.86
N VAL A 181 -55.19 -18.38 -0.77
CA VAL A 181 -54.60 -17.91 0.48
C VAL A 181 -54.56 -19.08 1.47
N ASN A 182 -53.49 -19.23 2.27
CA ASN A 182 -53.67 -19.44 3.71
C ASN A 182 -52.42 -19.13 4.54
N ILE A 183 -52.64 -18.55 5.72
CA ILE A 183 -51.63 -17.99 6.64
C ILE A 183 -51.58 -18.87 7.92
N ASP A 184 -50.35 -19.00 8.43
CA ASP A 184 -49.91 -19.07 9.83
C ASP A 184 -49.87 -20.39 10.65
N SER A 185 -48.86 -20.35 11.53
CA SER A 185 -48.76 -20.92 12.88
C SER A 185 -48.12 -22.30 13.04
N ASN A 186 -46.79 -22.33 13.00
CA ASN A 186 -46.03 -23.18 13.91
C ASN A 186 -45.02 -22.35 14.70
N ARG A 187 -45.59 -21.72 15.73
CA ARG A 187 -44.94 -21.15 16.90
C ARG A 187 -44.56 -22.30 17.83
N ILE A 188 -43.28 -22.59 17.98
CA ILE A 188 -42.74 -23.20 19.20
C ILE A 188 -41.64 -22.27 19.68
N VAL A 189 -41.79 -21.75 20.90
CA VAL A 189 -40.83 -20.88 21.57
C VAL A 189 -40.31 -21.60 22.80
N LEU A 190 -39.04 -21.31 23.10
CA LEU A 190 -38.37 -21.19 24.42
C LEU A 190 -37.34 -22.31 24.72
N PRO A 191 -36.38 -22.07 25.65
CA PRO A 191 -35.68 -20.83 26.04
C PRO A 191 -34.15 -21.05 26.23
N SER A 192 -33.43 -20.02 26.70
CA SER A 192 -32.02 -20.00 27.17
C SER A 192 -30.91 -19.99 26.11
N ASP A 193 -30.41 -18.77 25.87
CA ASP A 193 -28.99 -18.39 25.76
C ASP A 193 -29.01 -16.90 25.40
N GLY A 194 -28.98 -15.97 26.35
CA GLY A 194 -27.80 -15.75 27.19
C GLY A 194 -27.16 -14.45 26.73
N LEU A 195 -27.72 -13.34 27.23
CA LEU A 195 -27.05 -12.03 27.26
C LEU A 195 -25.69 -12.18 27.95
N THR A 196 -24.61 -12.31 27.18
CA THR A 196 -23.22 -12.03 27.62
C THR A 196 -22.32 -11.89 26.39
N GLY A 197 -22.63 -10.90 25.56
CA GLY A 197 -21.58 -10.14 24.90
C GLY A 197 -21.10 -9.07 25.89
N LEU A 198 -19.78 -8.92 26.03
CA LEU A 198 -19.05 -7.96 26.85
C LEU A 198 -18.69 -8.47 28.27
N TYR A 199 -17.38 -8.45 28.54
CA TYR A 199 -16.67 -8.77 29.78
C TYR A 199 -16.35 -10.25 30.04
N GLU A 200 -15.30 -10.74 29.38
CA GLU A 200 -14.35 -11.62 30.07
C GLU A 200 -12.91 -11.22 29.73
N PHE A 201 -12.45 -10.16 30.40
CA PHE A 201 -11.03 -9.86 30.54
C PHE A 201 -10.47 -10.88 31.54
N VAL A 202 -9.95 -12.00 31.05
CA VAL A 202 -9.31 -13.01 31.90
C VAL A 202 -7.96 -12.46 32.37
N PRO A 203 -7.73 -12.26 33.69
CA PRO A 203 -6.45 -11.77 34.16
C PRO A 203 -5.39 -12.85 33.93
N VAL A 204 -4.33 -12.48 33.20
CA VAL A 204 -3.21 -13.37 32.87
C VAL A 204 -2.41 -13.66 34.14
N THR A 205 -2.78 -14.70 34.89
CA THR A 205 -1.91 -15.24 35.95
C THR A 205 -1.40 -16.65 35.68
N LYS A 206 -1.82 -17.31 34.58
CA LYS A 206 -1.12 -18.46 33.96
C LYS A 206 -1.80 -18.86 32.65
N LEU A 207 -1.26 -18.43 31.50
CA LEU A 207 -1.66 -18.91 30.18
C LEU A 207 -1.24 -20.38 30.01
N LYS A 208 -2.21 -21.30 30.04
CA LYS A 208 -2.06 -22.71 29.69
C LYS A 208 -2.77 -22.91 28.34
N GLY A 209 -2.01 -22.84 27.23
CA GLY A 209 -2.56 -22.91 25.87
C GLY A 209 -1.61 -22.40 24.79
N MET A 210 -0.34 -22.81 24.81
CA MET A 210 0.70 -22.33 23.88
C MET A 210 0.85 -23.13 22.57
N GLU A 211 -0.19 -23.84 22.09
CA GLU A 211 0.01 -24.74 20.92
C GLU A 211 -1.01 -24.64 19.78
N ASP A 212 -2.15 -23.96 19.93
CA ASP A 212 -3.07 -23.80 18.80
C ASP A 212 -2.67 -22.60 17.95
N TRP A 213 -1.82 -22.90 16.97
CA TRP A 213 -1.43 -21.99 15.91
C TRP A 213 -2.65 -21.64 15.05
N VAL A 214 -3.23 -20.46 15.28
CA VAL A 214 -4.21 -19.88 14.34
C VAL A 214 -3.44 -19.28 13.18
N LEU A 215 -3.76 -19.74 11.97
CA LEU A 215 -3.15 -19.23 10.75
C LEU A 215 -3.54 -17.76 10.52
N GLU A 216 -2.61 -16.95 10.00
CA GLU A 216 -2.93 -15.58 9.55
C GLU A 216 -4.05 -15.61 8.47
N SER A 217 -4.16 -16.69 7.70
CA SER A 217 -5.28 -16.91 6.77
C SER A 217 -6.64 -17.10 7.48
N GLU A 218 -6.69 -17.79 8.62
CA GLU A 218 -7.92 -17.98 9.39
C GLU A 218 -8.37 -16.66 10.04
N HIS A 219 -7.42 -15.88 10.58
CA HIS A 219 -7.69 -14.53 11.07
C HIS A 219 -8.25 -13.60 9.97
N TYR A 220 -7.75 -13.74 8.74
CA TYR A 220 -8.21 -12.92 7.61
C TYR A 220 -9.68 -13.20 7.25
N GLU A 221 -10.14 -14.46 7.37
CA GLU A 221 -11.55 -14.81 7.14
C GLU A 221 -12.49 -14.18 8.19
N TYR A 222 -12.06 -14.11 9.45
CA TYR A 222 -12.83 -13.40 10.49
C TYR A 222 -12.93 -11.91 10.21
N TYR A 223 -11.84 -11.28 9.75
CA TYR A 223 -11.83 -9.86 9.38
C TYR A 223 -12.81 -9.54 8.24
N GLN A 224 -12.94 -10.41 7.24
CA GLN A 224 -13.91 -10.21 6.16
C GLN A 224 -15.37 -10.19 6.66
N LYS A 225 -15.67 -10.96 7.72
CA LYS A 225 -17.04 -11.11 8.25
C LYS A 225 -17.43 -10.03 9.27
N ALA A 226 -16.48 -9.42 9.97
CA ALA A 226 -16.73 -8.51 11.11
C ALA A 226 -16.95 -7.02 10.76
N SER A 227 -17.37 -6.69 9.53
CA SER A 227 -17.33 -5.32 9.01
C SER A 227 -18.56 -4.45 9.35
N ASP A 228 -18.85 -4.23 10.63
CA ASP A 228 -20.00 -3.42 11.05
C ASP A 228 -19.68 -1.93 11.30
N PHE A 229 -18.40 -1.57 11.46
CA PHE A 229 -17.98 -0.18 11.71
C PHE A 229 -17.65 0.55 10.39
N LYS A 230 -18.47 1.54 10.02
CA LYS A 230 -18.26 2.38 8.84
C LYS A 230 -17.36 3.56 9.15
N ILE A 231 -16.22 3.63 8.46
CA ILE A 231 -15.23 4.70 8.60
C ILE A 231 -15.49 5.74 7.50
N PRO A 232 -15.49 7.05 7.82
CA PRO A 232 -15.62 8.08 6.80
C PRO A 232 -14.39 8.10 5.89
N VAL A 233 -14.62 7.98 4.59
CA VAL A 233 -13.59 8.04 3.54
C VAL A 233 -13.86 9.23 2.65
N GLU A 234 -12.87 10.10 2.48
CA GLU A 234 -12.93 11.25 1.58
C GLU A 234 -11.91 11.12 0.45
N LYS A 235 -12.33 11.46 -0.77
CA LYS A 235 -11.46 11.37 -1.94
C LYS A 235 -10.50 12.54 -2.02
N GLU A 236 -9.24 12.24 -2.26
CA GLU A 236 -8.18 13.20 -2.53
C GLU A 236 -7.76 13.12 -4.00
N LYS A 237 -7.83 14.26 -4.68
CA LYS A 237 -7.67 14.34 -6.14
C LYS A 237 -6.31 14.80 -6.62
N ILE A 238 -5.57 15.49 -5.75
CA ILE A 238 -4.32 16.15 -6.10
C ILE A 238 -3.24 15.62 -5.16
N LEU A 239 -2.11 15.21 -5.73
CA LEU A 239 -0.91 14.91 -4.98
C LEU A 239 0.01 16.12 -5.05
N SER A 240 0.40 16.66 -3.90
CA SER A 240 1.38 17.75 -3.83
C SER A 240 2.78 17.17 -3.96
N PHE A 241 3.51 17.55 -5.01
CA PHE A 241 4.94 17.27 -5.13
C PHE A 241 5.78 18.43 -4.57
N PRO A 242 6.55 18.24 -3.49
CA PRO A 242 7.38 19.29 -2.93
C PRO A 242 8.39 19.82 -3.97
N LYS A 243 8.51 21.15 -4.10
CA LYS A 243 9.31 21.78 -5.16
C LYS A 243 10.79 21.37 -5.13
N HIS A 244 11.35 21.21 -3.94
CA HIS A 244 12.76 20.89 -3.74
C HIS A 244 13.04 19.39 -3.69
N LEU A 245 12.01 18.54 -3.65
CA LEU A 245 12.19 17.09 -3.64
C LEU A 245 12.43 16.60 -5.07
N LYS A 246 13.68 16.25 -5.37
CA LYS A 246 14.12 15.78 -6.69
C LYS A 246 14.40 14.27 -6.64
N LEU A 247 13.69 13.52 -7.48
CA LEU A 247 13.67 12.06 -7.46
C LEU A 247 13.96 11.51 -8.86
N TYR A 248 14.94 10.62 -8.97
CA TYR A 248 15.37 10.05 -10.25
C TYR A 248 15.28 8.53 -10.26
N THR A 249 14.78 7.98 -11.36
CA THR A 249 14.67 6.53 -11.62
C THR A 249 15.04 6.22 -13.07
N TYR A 250 15.49 5.00 -13.35
CA TYR A 250 15.59 4.49 -14.71
C TYR A 250 14.23 3.97 -15.23
N GLU A 251 14.13 3.79 -16.55
CA GLU A 251 12.95 3.25 -17.25
C GLU A 251 12.63 1.79 -16.86
N GLU A 252 11.39 1.37 -17.10
CA GLU A 252 10.94 -0.01 -16.87
C GLU A 252 11.87 -1.02 -17.54
N PHE A 253 12.19 -2.14 -16.85
CA PHE A 253 13.10 -3.18 -17.33
C PHE A 253 14.56 -2.75 -17.59
N SER A 254 14.94 -1.51 -17.28
CA SER A 254 16.35 -1.13 -17.30
C SER A 254 17.15 -1.89 -16.25
N GLU A 255 18.28 -2.46 -16.66
CA GLU A 255 19.27 -3.12 -15.80
C GLU A 255 20.32 -2.14 -15.25
N GLU A 256 20.20 -0.85 -15.60
CA GLU A 256 21.13 0.18 -15.15
C GLU A 256 21.06 0.39 -13.64
N LYS A 257 22.24 0.55 -13.03
CA LYS A 257 22.39 0.77 -11.60
C LYS A 257 22.94 2.15 -11.37
N PHE A 258 22.36 2.84 -10.40
CA PHE A 258 22.94 4.07 -9.91
C PHE A 258 24.37 3.81 -9.42
N PRO A 259 25.34 4.66 -9.81
CA PRO A 259 26.68 4.56 -9.27
C PRO A 259 26.66 4.79 -7.75
N VAL A 260 27.72 4.39 -7.07
CA VAL A 260 27.85 4.67 -5.64
C VAL A 260 27.85 6.19 -5.43
N PRO A 261 27.01 6.73 -4.53
CA PRO A 261 26.96 8.16 -4.27
C PRO A 261 28.34 8.70 -3.90
N LYS A 262 28.76 9.77 -4.58
CA LYS A 262 30.01 10.48 -4.27
C LYS A 262 29.73 11.60 -3.29
N LYS A 263 30.78 12.09 -2.64
CA LYS A 263 30.70 13.31 -1.84
C LYS A 263 30.86 14.52 -2.74
N GLY A 264 29.97 15.49 -2.61
CA GLY A 264 30.07 16.77 -3.32
C GLY A 264 31.04 17.74 -2.66
N SER A 265 31.01 18.98 -3.14
CA SER A 265 31.87 20.08 -2.63
C SER A 265 31.69 20.35 -1.13
N THR A 266 30.48 20.12 -0.61
CA THR A 266 30.10 20.29 0.81
C THR A 266 30.48 19.10 1.71
N GLY A 267 31.08 18.04 1.15
CA GLY A 267 31.55 16.88 1.90
C GLY A 267 30.48 15.84 2.27
N VAL A 268 29.22 16.09 1.90
CA VAL A 268 28.09 15.15 2.03
C VAL A 268 27.82 14.39 0.74
N LEU A 269 27.12 13.27 0.84
CA LEU A 269 26.79 12.40 -0.29
C LEU A 269 25.77 13.04 -1.25
N ASP A 270 25.93 12.80 -2.54
CA ASP A 270 25.16 13.42 -3.62
C ASP A 270 23.67 12.99 -3.65
N TYR A 271 23.37 11.72 -3.40
CA TYR A 271 21.99 11.22 -3.39
C TYR A 271 21.85 9.97 -2.53
N TYR A 272 20.65 9.77 -2.00
CA TYR A 272 20.29 8.60 -1.22
C TYR A 272 19.51 7.62 -2.09
N LEU A 273 19.96 6.37 -2.12
CA LEU A 273 19.29 5.29 -2.84
C LEU A 273 18.36 4.55 -1.88
N PHE A 274 17.08 4.48 -2.20
CA PHE A 274 16.16 3.62 -1.46
C PHE A 274 15.02 3.10 -2.34
N ASP A 275 14.24 2.18 -1.80
CA ASP A 275 13.11 1.57 -2.50
C ASP A 275 12.07 2.62 -2.89
N GLY A 276 11.70 2.63 -4.18
CA GLY A 276 10.83 3.67 -4.69
C GLY A 276 9.44 3.69 -4.06
N GLY A 277 8.93 2.52 -3.63
CA GLY A 277 7.64 2.44 -2.96
C GLY A 277 7.59 3.29 -1.70
N SER A 278 8.70 3.39 -0.94
CA SER A 278 8.70 4.13 0.33
C SER A 278 8.85 5.65 0.21
N ILE A 279 8.83 6.20 -1.02
CA ILE A 279 8.63 7.64 -1.28
C ILE A 279 7.16 8.02 -1.08
N LEU A 280 6.24 7.14 -1.45
CA LEU A 280 4.81 7.42 -1.47
C LEU A 280 4.25 7.81 -0.10
N PRO A 281 4.63 7.19 1.04
CA PRO A 281 4.22 7.67 2.35
C PRO A 281 4.63 9.12 2.63
N VAL A 282 5.82 9.54 2.18
CA VAL A 282 6.32 10.91 2.39
C VAL A 282 5.55 11.91 1.50
N LEU A 283 5.26 11.54 0.25
CA LEU A 283 4.42 12.35 -0.63
C LEU A 283 2.97 12.44 -0.11
N ALA A 284 2.43 11.32 0.41
CA ALA A 284 1.09 11.27 0.99
C ALA A 284 0.95 12.13 2.25
N LEU A 285 2.04 12.33 3.01
CA LEU A 285 2.05 13.19 4.18
C LEU A 285 1.75 14.65 3.82
N ASP A 286 2.02 15.05 2.58
CA ASP A 286 1.71 16.37 2.03
C ASP A 286 2.28 17.49 2.91
N ILE A 287 3.60 17.50 3.05
CA ILE A 287 4.34 18.40 3.93
C ILE A 287 4.32 19.81 3.35
N GLN A 288 3.87 20.75 4.16
CA GLN A 288 3.74 22.17 3.85
C GLN A 288 4.77 22.99 4.62
N LEU A 289 4.92 24.25 4.19
CA LEU A 289 5.91 25.15 4.79
C LEU A 289 5.49 25.48 6.21
N GLY A 290 6.37 25.24 7.17
CA GLY A 290 6.08 25.51 8.59
C GLY A 290 5.60 24.31 9.39
N ASP A 291 5.47 23.13 8.77
CA ASP A 291 4.95 21.93 9.43
C ASP A 291 5.90 21.40 10.53
N PHE A 292 5.28 20.82 11.56
CA PHE A 292 5.91 20.12 12.68
C PHE A 292 5.72 18.63 12.47
N VAL A 293 6.79 17.95 12.08
CA VAL A 293 6.76 16.56 11.61
C VAL A 293 7.32 15.62 12.66
N LEU A 294 6.59 14.54 12.97
CA LEU A 294 7.08 13.43 13.80
C LEU A 294 7.20 12.16 12.94
N ASP A 295 8.39 11.58 12.89
CA ASP A 295 8.64 10.24 12.38
C ASP A 295 8.80 9.28 13.57
N MET A 296 7.74 8.51 13.86
CA MET A 296 7.64 7.71 15.10
C MET A 296 8.58 6.50 15.13
N CYS A 297 8.99 6.00 13.95
CA CYS A 297 9.79 4.79 13.76
C CYS A 297 10.81 5.03 12.65
N ALA A 298 11.67 6.02 12.87
CA ALA A 298 12.48 6.63 11.83
C ALA A 298 13.59 5.74 11.26
N ALA A 299 14.09 4.73 11.99
CA ALA A 299 15.28 4.02 11.54
C ALA A 299 15.02 3.11 10.33
N PRO A 300 15.92 3.09 9.33
CA PRO A 300 17.31 3.58 9.37
C PRO A 300 17.51 5.08 9.08
N GLY A 301 16.46 5.85 8.79
CA GLY A 301 16.51 7.30 8.57
C GLY A 301 16.23 7.75 7.13
N GLY A 302 15.91 6.84 6.21
CA GLY A 302 15.69 7.17 4.80
C GLY A 302 14.44 8.04 4.56
N LYS A 303 13.32 7.72 5.22
CA LYS A 303 12.09 8.52 5.13
C LYS A 303 12.26 9.88 5.81
N THR A 304 12.86 9.91 7.00
CA THR A 304 13.26 11.16 7.68
C THR A 304 14.16 12.02 6.80
N LEU A 305 15.16 11.44 6.14
CA LEU A 305 16.02 12.16 5.20
C LEU A 305 15.18 12.73 4.05
N THR A 306 14.26 11.94 3.48
CA THR A 306 13.39 12.37 2.38
C THR A 306 12.47 13.53 2.80
N ILE A 307 11.94 13.48 4.03
CA ILE A 307 11.19 14.58 4.66
C ILE A 307 12.05 15.84 4.71
N LEU A 308 13.29 15.75 5.19
CA LEU A 308 14.22 16.90 5.26
C LEU A 308 14.58 17.42 3.87
N GLN A 309 14.70 16.56 2.86
CA GLN A 309 14.96 16.96 1.47
C GLN A 309 13.79 17.73 0.84
N THR A 310 12.60 17.76 1.44
CA THR A 310 11.53 18.67 0.99
C THR A 310 11.85 20.14 1.28
N LEU A 311 12.70 20.43 2.28
CA LEU A 311 13.03 21.77 2.77
C LEU A 311 11.82 22.61 3.23
N MET A 312 10.68 21.95 3.50
CA MET A 312 9.44 22.57 3.95
C MET A 312 9.22 22.58 5.48
N PRO A 313 9.59 21.53 6.25
CA PRO A 313 9.22 21.46 7.66
C PRO A 313 9.97 22.50 8.49
N ASN A 314 9.30 23.05 9.50
CA ASN A 314 9.94 23.89 10.52
C ASN A 314 10.67 23.04 11.56
N LEU A 315 10.08 21.91 11.92
CA LEU A 315 10.59 20.97 12.93
C LEU A 315 10.41 19.54 12.43
N VAL A 316 11.43 18.71 12.61
CA VAL A 316 11.38 17.26 12.39
C VAL A 316 11.89 16.55 13.64
N VAL A 317 11.06 15.66 14.19
CA VAL A 317 11.44 14.77 15.28
C VAL A 317 11.54 13.34 14.72
N ALA A 318 12.73 12.77 14.77
CA ALA A 318 13.02 11.42 14.31
C ALA A 318 13.21 10.50 15.52
N ASN A 319 12.18 9.69 15.81
CA ASN A 319 12.16 8.82 16.97
C ASN A 319 12.34 7.34 16.58
N ASP A 320 13.06 6.57 17.40
CA ASP A 320 13.04 5.11 17.32
C ASP A 320 13.30 4.49 18.70
N LEU A 321 12.78 3.28 18.95
CA LEU A 321 12.79 2.64 20.28
C LEU A 321 14.18 2.20 20.74
N SER A 322 15.10 1.88 19.81
CA SER A 322 16.40 1.31 20.15
C SER A 322 17.55 2.28 19.88
N GLN A 323 18.45 2.44 20.85
CA GLN A 323 19.71 3.15 20.68
C GLN A 323 20.50 2.74 19.42
N SER A 324 20.53 1.45 19.09
CA SER A 324 21.21 0.94 17.90
C SER A 324 20.60 1.45 16.58
N ARG A 325 19.27 1.64 16.58
CA ARG A 325 18.47 2.15 15.45
C ARG A 325 18.59 3.67 15.37
N VAL A 326 18.54 4.36 16.50
CA VAL A 326 18.85 5.80 16.64
C VAL A 326 20.25 6.13 16.11
N TYR A 327 21.26 5.32 16.42
CA TYR A 327 22.60 5.48 15.87
C TYR A 327 22.64 5.37 14.34
N ARG A 328 21.82 4.48 13.75
CA ARG A 328 21.70 4.38 12.28
C ARG A 328 21.10 5.64 11.68
N ILE A 329 20.06 6.20 12.29
CA ILE A 329 19.45 7.47 11.87
C ILE A 329 20.53 8.57 11.88
N LYS A 330 21.23 8.75 13.01
CA LYS A 330 22.34 9.72 13.12
C LYS A 330 23.40 9.51 12.05
N LYS A 331 23.81 8.26 11.82
CA LYS A 331 24.80 7.92 10.79
C LYS A 331 24.35 8.30 9.39
N VAL A 332 23.11 7.98 9.01
CA VAL A 332 22.55 8.34 7.70
C VAL A 332 22.50 9.86 7.57
N LEU A 333 21.90 10.56 8.53
CA LEU A 333 21.78 12.01 8.47
C LEU A 333 23.15 12.71 8.39
N ASN A 334 24.14 12.28 9.17
CA ASN A 334 25.52 12.80 9.12
C ASN A 334 26.21 12.61 7.75
N GLN A 335 25.78 11.65 6.95
CA GLN A 335 26.34 11.42 5.62
C GLN A 335 25.73 12.33 4.56
N TYR A 336 24.51 12.82 4.78
CA TYR A 336 23.72 13.54 3.79
C TYR A 336 23.44 15.00 4.15
N ILE A 337 23.59 15.41 5.41
CA ILE A 337 23.27 16.77 5.83
C ILE A 337 24.55 17.44 6.32
N ALA A 338 24.91 18.54 5.66
CA ALA A 338 26.05 19.35 6.06
C ALA A 338 25.68 20.13 7.32
N ASP A 339 26.62 20.28 8.25
CA ASP A 339 26.46 21.09 9.46
C ASP A 339 25.17 20.81 10.25
N ILE A 340 24.94 19.54 10.62
CA ILE A 340 23.80 19.15 11.48
C ILE A 340 23.67 20.01 12.74
N GLY A 341 24.78 20.53 13.28
CA GLY A 341 24.76 21.45 14.42
C GLY A 341 24.02 22.77 14.18
N GLN A 342 23.82 23.20 12.92
CA GLN A 342 22.97 24.36 12.60
C GLN A 342 21.48 24.00 12.54
N LEU A 343 21.15 22.70 12.46
CA LEU A 343 19.79 22.17 12.50
C LEU A 343 19.39 21.74 13.92
N ASP A 344 20.20 21.99 14.94
CA ASP A 344 19.94 21.58 16.32
C ASP A 344 18.58 22.09 16.84
N ASP A 345 18.08 23.22 16.33
CA ASP A 345 16.77 23.77 16.69
C ASP A 345 15.60 23.23 15.82
N ARG A 346 15.89 22.50 14.74
CA ARG A 346 14.90 22.04 13.74
C ARG A 346 14.84 20.52 13.58
N LEU A 347 15.84 19.78 14.05
CA LEU A 347 15.94 18.34 13.91
C LEU A 347 16.30 17.69 15.24
N PHE A 348 15.34 16.99 15.84
CA PHE A 348 15.56 16.23 17.06
C PHE A 348 15.59 14.75 16.76
N ILE A 349 16.56 14.03 17.34
CA ILE A 349 16.65 12.58 17.23
C ILE A 349 16.51 11.99 18.63
N THR A 350 15.38 11.33 18.88
CA THR A 350 14.98 10.84 20.21
C THR A 350 15.00 9.32 20.29
N GLU A 351 15.17 8.80 21.51
CA GLU A 351 15.10 7.37 21.83
C GLU A 351 13.95 7.15 22.81
N GLU A 352 12.72 7.05 22.29
CA GLU A 352 11.53 6.86 23.11
C GLU A 352 10.60 5.77 22.57
N ASP A 353 9.82 5.18 23.48
CA ASP A 353 8.74 4.28 23.11
C ASP A 353 7.58 5.09 22.52
N ALA A 354 7.49 5.07 21.18
CA ALA A 354 6.49 5.84 20.43
C ALA A 354 5.03 5.51 20.81
N ARG A 355 4.77 4.36 21.47
CA ARG A 355 3.44 4.02 22.01
C ARG A 355 3.05 4.89 23.22
N LYS A 356 4.01 5.57 23.84
CA LYS A 356 3.86 6.30 25.11
C LYS A 356 4.23 7.78 25.03
N ILE A 357 4.65 8.27 23.86
CA ILE A 357 4.86 9.71 23.63
C ILE A 357 3.56 10.45 23.95
N ASN A 358 3.66 11.55 24.70
CA ASN A 358 2.50 12.31 25.20
C ASN A 358 2.54 13.80 24.83
N ASP A 359 3.31 14.14 23.79
CA ASP A 359 3.41 15.47 23.20
C ASP A 359 2.14 15.84 22.43
N LYS A 360 1.06 16.11 23.16
CA LYS A 360 -0.24 16.40 22.55
C LYS A 360 -0.22 17.71 21.78
N ASP A 361 -0.81 17.67 20.58
CA ASP A 361 -1.07 18.84 19.73
C ASP A 361 0.19 19.65 19.37
N VAL A 362 1.35 18.99 19.36
CA VAL A 362 2.61 19.58 18.88
C VAL A 362 2.79 19.35 17.38
N TYR A 363 2.46 18.15 16.91
CA TYR A 363 2.75 17.71 15.55
C TYR A 363 1.51 17.79 14.67
N ASN A 364 1.62 18.48 13.53
CA ASN A 364 0.57 18.53 12.54
C ASN A 364 0.75 17.48 11.42
N LYS A 365 1.95 16.90 11.30
CA LYS A 365 2.27 15.81 10.36
C LYS A 365 2.94 14.67 11.12
N ILE A 366 2.39 13.47 11.04
CA ILE A 366 2.98 12.29 11.70
C ILE A 366 3.13 11.17 10.68
N LEU A 367 4.35 10.62 10.58
CA LEU A 367 4.66 9.42 9.82
C LEU A 367 4.83 8.25 10.79
N VAL A 368 4.08 7.18 10.52
CA VAL A 368 4.09 5.94 11.31
C VAL A 368 4.55 4.79 10.41
N ASP A 369 5.85 4.70 10.18
CA ASP A 369 6.47 3.63 9.40
C ASP A 369 6.86 2.45 10.29
N VAL A 370 5.93 1.51 10.48
CA VAL A 370 6.09 0.51 11.54
C VAL A 370 7.08 -0.61 11.17
N PRO A 371 7.79 -1.18 12.15
CA PRO A 371 8.53 -2.42 11.96
C PRO A 371 7.54 -3.55 11.61
N CYS A 372 7.60 -4.01 10.37
CA CYS A 372 6.69 -5.00 9.81
C CYS A 372 7.37 -6.38 9.66
N THR A 373 6.68 -7.39 9.10
CA THR A 373 7.33 -8.68 8.73
C THR A 373 8.46 -8.53 7.71
N THR A 374 8.53 -7.39 7.02
CA THR A 374 9.55 -7.02 6.02
C THR A 374 9.70 -8.09 4.94
N ASP A 375 8.61 -8.40 4.23
CA ASP A 375 8.46 -9.60 3.41
C ASP A 375 9.62 -9.81 2.43
N ARG A 376 10.05 -8.74 1.75
CA ARG A 376 11.22 -8.78 0.86
C ARG A 376 12.52 -9.05 1.62
N HIS A 377 12.79 -8.33 2.70
CA HIS A 377 14.01 -8.50 3.49
C HIS A 377 14.14 -9.94 4.01
N VAL A 378 13.04 -10.53 4.45
CA VAL A 378 12.98 -11.93 4.89
C VAL A 378 13.35 -12.93 3.78
N LEU A 379 13.08 -12.63 2.52
CA LEU A 379 13.41 -13.53 1.40
C LEU A 379 14.88 -13.45 0.99
N HIS A 380 15.54 -12.31 1.25
CA HIS A 380 16.91 -12.05 0.79
C HIS A 380 17.96 -12.09 1.89
N GLU A 381 17.62 -11.74 3.13
CA GLU A 381 18.53 -11.71 4.26
C GLU A 381 18.44 -13.00 5.09
N ASN A 382 19.60 -13.60 5.37
CA ASN A 382 19.69 -14.77 6.25
C ASN A 382 19.91 -14.37 7.72
N ASP A 383 20.48 -13.20 7.97
CA ASP A 383 20.79 -12.75 9.32
C ASP A 383 19.56 -12.14 10.00
N ASN A 384 19.38 -12.38 11.30
CA ASN A 384 18.17 -11.97 12.06
C ASN A 384 16.78 -12.28 11.47
N ASN A 385 16.69 -13.20 10.52
CA ASN A 385 15.42 -13.57 9.88
C ASN A 385 14.39 -14.14 10.89
N ILE A 386 13.18 -13.58 10.89
CA ILE A 386 12.07 -13.98 11.79
C ILE A 386 11.66 -15.46 11.60
N PHE A 387 11.90 -16.05 10.42
CA PHE A 387 11.61 -17.45 10.11
C PHE A 387 12.70 -18.43 10.57
N LYS A 388 13.73 -17.98 11.31
CA LYS A 388 14.72 -18.86 11.96
C LYS A 388 14.03 -19.82 12.96
N PRO A 389 14.33 -21.14 12.97
CA PRO A 389 13.76 -22.12 13.89
C PRO A 389 14.10 -21.84 15.35
N THR A 390 15.20 -21.15 15.65
CA THR A 390 15.53 -20.68 17.00
C THR A 390 14.61 -19.55 17.49
N ARG A 391 13.86 -18.92 16.59
CA ARG A 391 12.99 -17.76 16.82
C ARG A 391 11.49 -18.09 16.68
N ILE A 392 11.10 -19.34 16.92
CA ILE A 392 9.68 -19.73 16.97
C ILE A 392 8.91 -18.86 17.98
N LYS A 393 9.53 -18.50 19.11
CA LYS A 393 8.95 -17.59 20.11
C LYS A 393 8.72 -16.17 19.58
N GLU A 394 9.55 -15.64 18.69
CA GLU A 394 9.31 -14.33 18.05
C GLU A 394 8.17 -14.40 17.02
N ARG A 395 7.99 -15.55 16.35
CA ARG A 395 6.82 -15.78 15.48
C ARG A 395 5.51 -15.93 16.27
N LEU A 396 5.57 -16.44 17.49
CA LEU A 396 4.45 -16.42 18.44
C LEU A 396 4.09 -14.99 18.91
N ARG A 397 4.94 -13.99 18.65
CA ARG A 397 4.69 -12.58 18.96
C ARG A 397 4.03 -11.80 17.82
N MET A 398 3.62 -12.44 16.73
CA MET A 398 2.89 -11.75 15.66
C MET A 398 1.65 -10.97 16.18
N PRO A 399 0.85 -11.51 17.12
CA PRO A 399 -0.20 -10.74 17.77
C PRO A 399 0.32 -9.58 18.63
N GLU A 400 1.48 -9.74 19.28
CA GLU A 400 2.12 -8.65 20.05
C GLU A 400 2.60 -7.54 19.11
N ILE A 401 3.20 -7.87 17.96
CA ILE A 401 3.59 -6.91 16.92
C ILE A 401 2.36 -6.17 16.40
N GLN A 402 1.27 -6.87 16.12
CA GLN A 402 0.01 -6.24 15.68
C GLN A 402 -0.56 -5.31 16.76
N ALA A 403 -0.54 -5.73 18.02
CA ALA A 403 -0.97 -4.89 19.15
C ALA A 403 -0.07 -3.66 19.30
N ASP A 404 1.25 -3.81 19.13
CA ASP A 404 2.20 -2.71 19.18
C ASP A 404 1.98 -1.72 18.04
N ILE A 405 1.81 -2.21 16.81
CA ILE A 405 1.46 -1.39 15.64
C ILE A 405 0.14 -0.65 15.89
N LEU A 406 -0.89 -1.35 16.39
CA LEU A 406 -2.18 -0.76 16.73
C LEU A 406 -2.02 0.37 17.76
N LEU A 407 -1.24 0.14 18.81
CA LEU A 407 -0.95 1.16 19.83
C LEU A 407 -0.16 2.34 19.27
N LEU A 408 0.77 2.11 18.35
CA LEU A 408 1.52 3.17 17.67
C LEU A 408 0.60 4.06 16.84
N VAL A 409 -0.23 3.46 15.98
CA VAL A 409 -1.19 4.20 15.14
C VAL A 409 -2.19 4.93 16.02
N PHE A 410 -2.72 4.27 17.05
CA PHE A 410 -3.62 4.89 18.02
C PHE A 410 -2.98 6.10 18.70
N ASN A 411 -1.73 5.98 19.15
CA ASN A 411 -1.04 7.10 19.78
C ASN A 411 -0.75 8.23 18.77
N ALA A 412 -0.38 7.93 17.53
CA ALA A 412 -0.21 8.92 16.47
C ALA A 412 -1.49 9.75 16.25
N LEU A 413 -2.63 9.07 16.15
CA LEU A 413 -3.95 9.70 15.98
C LEU A 413 -4.36 10.55 17.18
N LYS A 414 -3.86 10.24 18.37
CA LYS A 414 -4.05 11.03 19.58
C LYS A 414 -3.15 12.28 19.60
N LEU A 415 -1.89 12.14 19.20
CA LEU A 415 -0.87 13.19 19.23
C LEU A 415 -1.08 14.27 18.17
N VAL A 416 -1.59 13.88 17.00
CA VAL A 416 -1.77 14.79 15.87
C VAL A 416 -2.75 15.92 16.23
N THR A 417 -2.41 17.14 15.80
CA THR A 417 -3.30 18.31 15.94
C THR A 417 -4.59 18.12 15.14
N VAL A 418 -5.65 18.83 15.53
CA VAL A 418 -6.86 18.93 14.71
C VAL A 418 -6.50 19.53 13.33
N GLY A 419 -7.01 18.93 12.25
CA GLY A 419 -6.66 19.23 10.87
C GLY A 419 -5.32 18.63 10.41
N GLY A 420 -4.54 18.02 11.32
CA GLY A 420 -3.27 17.39 11.00
C GLY A 420 -3.43 16.05 10.28
N THR A 421 -2.33 15.59 9.68
CA THR A 421 -2.27 14.39 8.84
C THR A 421 -1.40 13.32 9.50
N VAL A 422 -1.91 12.10 9.54
CA VAL A 422 -1.15 10.91 9.92
C VAL A 422 -1.05 9.99 8.70
N VAL A 423 0.17 9.61 8.33
CA VAL A 423 0.39 8.57 7.33
C VAL A 423 0.97 7.34 8.01
N TYR A 424 0.24 6.26 7.94
CA TYR A 424 0.70 4.94 8.34
C TYR A 424 1.29 4.22 7.14
N SER A 425 2.45 3.57 7.29
CA SER A 425 3.04 2.74 6.24
C SER A 425 3.63 1.44 6.75
N THR A 426 3.59 0.42 5.89
CA THR A 426 4.26 -0.87 6.13
C THR A 426 4.95 -1.38 4.87
N CYS A 427 5.93 -2.22 5.09
CA CYS A 427 6.68 -2.98 4.09
C CYS A 427 6.14 -4.42 3.89
N SER A 428 4.86 -4.66 4.17
CA SER A 428 4.23 -5.99 4.16
C SER A 428 3.04 -6.06 3.23
N LEU A 429 2.86 -7.21 2.60
CA LEU A 429 1.67 -7.54 1.81
C LEU A 429 0.50 -8.03 2.70
N SER A 430 0.68 -8.21 4.02
CA SER A 430 -0.39 -8.72 4.88
C SER A 430 -1.54 -7.73 5.05
N PRO A 431 -2.79 -8.05 4.64
CA PRO A 431 -3.95 -7.19 4.87
C PRO A 431 -4.24 -6.96 6.36
N ILE A 432 -3.87 -7.92 7.22
CA ILE A 432 -4.09 -7.84 8.67
C ILE A 432 -3.18 -6.77 9.29
N GLN A 433 -1.92 -6.70 8.86
CA GLN A 433 -1.00 -5.63 9.27
C GLN A 433 -1.34 -4.28 8.63
N ASN A 434 -2.10 -4.28 7.54
CA ASN A 434 -2.43 -3.09 6.76
C ASN A 434 -3.80 -2.54 7.17
N ASP A 435 -4.84 -2.79 6.38
CA ASP A 435 -6.19 -2.29 6.64
C ASP A 435 -6.78 -2.80 7.97
N GLY A 436 -6.42 -4.01 8.40
CA GLY A 436 -6.89 -4.59 9.66
C GLY A 436 -6.53 -3.72 10.88
N VAL A 437 -5.26 -3.29 10.94
CA VAL A 437 -4.78 -2.39 11.98
C VAL A 437 -5.48 -1.03 11.92
N ILE A 438 -5.62 -0.45 10.71
CA ILE A 438 -6.28 0.84 10.54
C ILE A 438 -7.73 0.79 11.03
N GLN A 439 -8.48 -0.25 10.65
CA GLN A 439 -9.86 -0.40 11.08
C GLN A 439 -9.97 -0.51 12.61
N MET A 440 -9.10 -1.31 13.25
CA MET A 440 -9.07 -1.46 14.70
C MET A 440 -8.67 -0.17 15.42
N ALA A 441 -7.66 0.55 14.90
CA ALA A 441 -7.18 1.80 15.48
C ALA A 441 -8.27 2.87 15.46
N LEU A 442 -8.95 3.03 14.33
CA LEU A 442 -9.99 4.03 14.15
C LEU A 442 -11.25 3.71 14.96
N LYS A 443 -11.65 2.43 15.02
CA LYS A 443 -12.75 1.98 15.89
C LYS A 443 -12.46 2.31 17.34
N ARG A 444 -11.25 1.97 17.82
CA ARG A 444 -10.83 2.26 19.19
C ARG A 444 -10.77 3.76 19.49
N MET A 445 -10.26 4.56 18.56
CA MET A 445 -10.24 6.03 18.70
C MET A 445 -11.65 6.60 18.85
N TRP A 446 -12.60 6.11 18.05
CA TRP A 446 -14.00 6.51 18.12
C TRP A 446 -14.62 6.14 19.47
N GLU A 447 -14.40 4.90 19.94
CA GLU A 447 -14.94 4.40 21.22
C GLU A 447 -14.35 5.12 22.44
N GLU A 448 -13.04 5.42 22.46
CA GLU A 448 -12.39 6.01 23.63
C GLU A 448 -12.51 7.54 23.71
N SER A 449 -12.53 8.23 22.57
CA SER A 449 -12.37 9.69 22.53
C SER A 449 -13.42 10.43 21.70
N ASN A 450 -14.29 9.72 20.97
CA ASN A 450 -15.25 10.30 20.03
C ASN A 450 -14.59 11.25 19.00
N THR A 451 -13.28 11.07 18.75
CA THR A 451 -12.48 11.83 17.78
C THR A 451 -12.88 11.37 16.38
N VAL A 452 -13.19 12.33 15.50
CA VAL A 452 -13.56 12.01 14.12
C VAL A 452 -12.29 12.02 13.28
N ILE A 453 -11.93 10.85 12.73
CA ILE A 453 -10.80 10.71 11.83
C ILE A 453 -11.33 10.24 10.47
N VAL A 454 -10.88 10.90 9.42
CA VAL A 454 -11.24 10.59 8.04
C VAL A 454 -10.06 9.95 7.33
N VAL A 455 -10.32 8.84 6.65
CA VAL A 455 -9.37 8.21 5.74
C VAL A 455 -9.42 8.94 4.39
N LYS A 456 -8.26 9.28 3.84
CA LYS A 456 -8.14 9.93 2.53
C LYS A 456 -7.86 8.89 1.44
N ASP A 457 -8.83 8.70 0.56
CA ASP A 457 -8.67 7.87 -0.63
C ASP A 457 -7.93 8.64 -1.72
N MET A 458 -6.66 8.29 -1.91
CA MET A 458 -5.75 8.89 -2.87
C MET A 458 -5.76 8.23 -4.26
N SER A 459 -6.73 7.36 -4.59
CA SER A 459 -6.78 6.66 -5.88
C SER A 459 -6.69 7.61 -7.08
N GLU A 460 -7.41 8.74 -7.03
CA GLU A 460 -7.40 9.75 -8.10
C GLU A 460 -6.09 10.55 -8.12
N ALA A 461 -5.50 10.83 -6.95
CA ALA A 461 -4.24 11.58 -6.83
C ALA A 461 -3.01 10.76 -7.29
N LEU A 462 -3.06 9.43 -7.14
CA LEU A 462 -1.99 8.49 -7.51
C LEU A 462 -2.10 7.99 -8.96
N ASP A 463 -3.22 8.25 -9.64
CA ASP A 463 -3.45 7.85 -11.04
C ASP A 463 -2.28 8.23 -11.98
N PRO A 464 -1.70 9.44 -11.92
CA PRO A 464 -0.57 9.80 -12.77
C PRO A 464 0.71 8.98 -12.50
N LEU A 465 0.83 8.36 -11.32
CA LEU A 465 1.98 7.55 -10.91
C LEU A 465 1.82 6.06 -11.23
N GLN A 466 0.66 5.61 -11.75
CA GLN A 466 0.41 4.20 -12.08
C GLN A 466 1.37 3.63 -13.14
N THR A 467 1.99 4.50 -13.94
CA THR A 467 2.98 4.10 -14.94
C THR A 467 4.33 3.73 -14.35
N LEU A 468 4.61 4.20 -13.13
CA LEU A 468 5.83 3.88 -12.39
C LEU A 468 5.56 2.84 -11.30
N PHE A 469 4.39 2.91 -10.65
CA PHE A 469 4.03 2.08 -9.51
C PHE A 469 2.81 1.24 -9.83
N ASN A 470 2.90 -0.07 -9.60
CA ASN A 470 1.74 -0.94 -9.69
C ASN A 470 0.97 -0.89 -8.37
N PHE A 471 -0.16 -0.17 -8.36
CA PHE A 471 -1.05 -0.10 -7.22
C PHE A 471 -2.00 -1.30 -7.21
N GLY A 472 -1.86 -2.16 -6.22
CA GLY A 472 -2.65 -3.38 -6.09
C GLY A 472 -4.09 -3.12 -5.67
N ASN A 473 -5.06 -3.43 -6.54
CA ASN A 473 -6.49 -3.32 -6.22
C ASN A 473 -7.08 -4.69 -5.84
N PHE A 474 -6.85 -5.13 -4.60
CA PHE A 474 -7.24 -6.46 -4.10
C PHE A 474 -8.32 -6.41 -3.01
N GLY A 475 -9.20 -5.40 -3.05
CA GLY A 475 -10.24 -5.23 -2.04
C GLY A 475 -9.77 -4.54 -0.76
N LEU A 476 -8.74 -3.70 -0.87
CA LEU A 476 -8.36 -2.75 0.19
C LEU A 476 -9.51 -1.76 0.41
N LYS A 477 -9.84 -1.53 1.68
CA LYS A 477 -10.92 -0.64 2.14
C LYS A 477 -10.43 0.75 2.47
N HIS A 478 -9.18 0.89 2.92
CA HIS A 478 -8.69 2.14 3.53
C HIS A 478 -7.43 2.68 2.85
N GLY A 479 -6.37 1.87 2.79
CA GLY A 479 -5.08 2.32 2.25
C GLY A 479 -4.82 1.89 0.82
N HIS A 480 -3.63 2.24 0.35
CA HIS A 480 -3.08 1.91 -0.97
C HIS A 480 -1.87 1.00 -0.80
N ILE A 481 -1.67 0.07 -1.73
CA ILE A 481 -0.49 -0.81 -1.72
C ILE A 481 0.23 -0.78 -3.06
N VAL A 482 1.54 -0.62 -3.02
CA VAL A 482 2.42 -0.86 -4.15
C VAL A 482 2.88 -2.31 -4.11
N ILE A 483 2.60 -3.03 -5.18
CA ILE A 483 3.04 -4.41 -5.35
C ILE A 483 4.29 -4.50 -6.23
N PRO A 484 5.24 -5.37 -5.88
CA PRO A 484 6.37 -5.69 -6.74
C PRO A 484 5.95 -6.24 -8.10
N THR A 485 6.57 -5.73 -9.16
CA THR A 485 6.46 -6.25 -10.53
C THR A 485 7.84 -6.52 -11.11
N VAL A 486 7.92 -7.36 -12.15
CA VAL A 486 9.20 -7.73 -12.78
C VAL A 486 9.93 -6.52 -13.38
N GLY A 487 9.21 -5.52 -13.88
CA GLY A 487 9.79 -4.37 -14.61
C GLY A 487 10.36 -3.27 -13.71
N TYR A 488 9.60 -2.84 -12.70
CA TYR A 488 10.02 -1.78 -11.78
C TYR A 488 10.44 -2.30 -10.40
N ASN A 489 9.94 -3.47 -9.98
CA ASN A 489 10.29 -4.15 -8.72
C ASN A 489 10.33 -3.29 -7.45
N TRP A 490 9.44 -2.30 -7.33
CA TRP A 490 9.25 -1.48 -6.13
C TRP A 490 8.55 -2.25 -5.00
N GLY A 491 8.71 -1.79 -3.77
CA GLY A 491 7.94 -2.27 -2.63
C GLY A 491 8.26 -3.72 -2.24
N PRO A 492 7.36 -4.41 -1.51
CA PRO A 492 5.99 -4.01 -1.21
C PRO A 492 5.93 -2.81 -0.25
N MET A 493 4.97 -1.91 -0.49
CA MET A 493 4.73 -0.75 0.37
C MET A 493 3.25 -0.47 0.48
N TYR A 494 2.68 -0.64 1.67
CA TYR A 494 1.35 -0.17 2.01
C TYR A 494 1.43 1.20 2.66
N PHE A 495 0.47 2.07 2.38
CA PHE A 495 0.29 3.31 3.12
C PHE A 495 -1.18 3.75 3.20
N CYS A 496 -1.54 4.40 4.29
CA CYS A 496 -2.87 4.93 4.54
C CYS A 496 -2.75 6.35 5.11
N LYS A 497 -3.43 7.31 4.47
CA LYS A 497 -3.48 8.70 4.90
C LYS A 497 -4.76 8.95 5.71
N MET A 498 -4.60 9.51 6.89
CA MET A 498 -5.68 9.81 7.83
C MET A 498 -5.59 11.28 8.26
N VAL A 499 -6.74 11.93 8.42
CA VAL A 499 -6.83 13.33 8.87
C VAL A 499 -7.77 13.43 10.06
N LYS A 500 -7.30 14.06 11.14
CA LYS A 500 -8.11 14.31 12.34
C LYS A 500 -8.99 15.53 12.11
N LEU A 501 -10.31 15.37 12.14
CA LEU A 501 -11.25 16.48 11.92
C LEU A 501 -11.68 17.18 13.20
N LYS A 502 -11.87 16.43 14.28
CA LYS A 502 -12.30 16.91 15.60
C LYS A 502 -11.71 16.05 16.68
#